data_AF-X0U986-F1
#
_entry.id   AF-X0U986-F1
#
_cell.length_a   1.000
_cell.length_b   1.000
_cell.length_c   1.000
_cell.angle_alpha   90.00
_cell.angle_beta   90.00
_cell.angle_gamma   90.00
#
_symmetry.space_group_name_H-M   'P 1'
#
loop_
_entity.id
_entity.type
_entity.pdbx_description
1 polymer ?
#
loop_
_entity_poly.entity_id
_entity_poly.type
_entity_poly.pdbx_seq_one_letter_code
_entity_poly.pdbx_strand_id
1 'polypeptide(L)'
;MKGMKIILWIAAICCLSGFAAAALPWPTITALFHWFGIQPPAAEPVTAFGFRLASAMFGMIGIFFLILARNPLKYGAMLLLAAYGLVAYGVFCLLGGIRYALPVYTYAGDLIFGVVAGVLLLVFRKRAMQTNSA
;
A
#
# COMPACT_ATOMS: atom_id res chain seq x y z
N MET A 1 -0.95 -19.58 10.16
CA MET A 1 -2.04 -18.65 9.79
C MET A 1 -1.93 -17.24 10.38
N LYS A 2 -1.41 -17.05 11.60
CA LYS A 2 -1.29 -15.72 12.24
C LYS A 2 -0.49 -14.71 11.42
N GLY A 3 0.65 -15.11 10.83
CA GLY A 3 1.52 -14.24 10.03
C GLY A 3 0.83 -13.58 8.83
N MET A 4 0.04 -14.34 8.06
CA MET A 4 -0.72 -13.80 6.92
C MET A 4 -1.73 -12.74 7.36
N LYS A 5 -2.46 -12.99 8.45
CA LYS A 5 -3.41 -12.00 8.99
C LYS A 5 -2.68 -10.73 9.44
N ILE A 6 -1.53 -10.86 10.09
CA ILE A 6 -0.75 -9.70 10.55
C ILE A 6 -0.35 -8.82 9.36
N ILE A 7 0.19 -9.41 8.28
CA ILE A 7 0.58 -8.63 7.09
C ILE A 7 -0.62 -7.93 6.45
N LEU A 8 -1.75 -8.62 6.30
CA LEU A 8 -2.96 -8.03 5.75
C LEU A 8 -3.50 -6.89 6.63
N TRP A 9 -3.40 -7.02 7.96
CA TRP A 9 -3.78 -5.94 8.88
C TRP A 9 -2.84 -4.74 8.78
N ILE A 10 -1.53 -4.95 8.68
CA ILE A 10 -0.57 -3.87 8.47
C ILE A 10 -0.89 -3.16 7.15
N ALA A 11 -1.07 -3.91 6.06
CA ALA A 11 -1.46 -3.34 4.76
C ALA A 11 -2.78 -2.57 4.82
N ALA A 12 -3.78 -3.11 5.52
CA ALA A 12 -5.05 -2.43 5.73
C ALA A 12 -4.86 -1.09 6.45
N ILE A 13 -4.11 -1.07 7.56
CA ILE A 13 -3.89 0.15 8.34
C ILE A 13 -3.11 1.19 7.54
N CYS A 14 -2.02 0.78 6.89
CA CYS A 14 -1.21 1.68 6.06
C CYS A 14 -2.07 2.30 4.94
N CYS A 15 -2.83 1.48 4.21
CA CYS A 15 -3.69 1.97 3.14
C CYS A 15 -4.87 2.82 3.65
N LEU A 16 -5.47 2.48 4.79
CA LEU A 16 -6.58 3.25 5.40
C LEU A 16 -6.16 4.66 5.81
N SER A 17 -4.88 4.87 6.14
CA SER A 17 -4.36 6.23 6.39
C SER A 17 -4.51 7.15 5.17
N GLY A 18 -4.67 6.59 3.97
CA GLY A 18 -5.05 7.33 2.76
C GLY A 18 -6.35 8.13 2.91
N PHE A 19 -7.35 7.64 3.65
CA PHE A 19 -8.55 8.45 3.93
C PHE A 19 -8.24 9.64 4.82
N ALA A 20 -7.39 9.48 5.83
CA ALA A 20 -6.95 10.58 6.66
C ALA A 20 -6.20 11.62 5.80
N ALA A 21 -5.29 11.18 4.93
CA ALA A 21 -4.57 12.04 4.00
C ALA A 21 -5.50 12.77 3.02
N ALA A 22 -6.55 12.12 2.53
CA ALA A 22 -7.53 12.73 1.63
C ALA A 22 -8.33 13.85 2.31
N ALA A 23 -8.63 13.70 3.61
CA ALA A 23 -9.40 14.66 4.39
C ALA A 23 -8.55 15.81 4.99
N LEU A 24 -7.22 15.69 5.01
CA LEU A 24 -6.36 16.69 5.62
C LEU A 24 -6.39 18.03 4.87
N PRO A 25 -6.28 19.16 5.62
CA PRO A 25 -6.05 20.46 5.02
C PRO A 25 -4.74 20.48 4.23
N TRP A 26 -4.73 21.19 3.09
CA TRP A 26 -3.54 21.31 2.24
C TRP A 26 -2.29 21.81 3.00
N PRO A 27 -2.38 22.81 3.91
CA PRO A 27 -1.22 23.25 4.70
C PRO A 27 -0.61 22.14 5.58
N THR A 28 -1.42 21.20 6.06
CA THR A 28 -0.92 20.06 6.85
C THR A 28 -0.20 19.06 5.95
N ILE A 29 -0.72 18.84 4.74
CA ILE A 29 -0.08 18.00 3.72
C ILE A 29 1.27 18.60 3.36
N THR A 30 1.34 19.89 3.03
CA THR A 30 2.62 20.53 2.66
C THR A 30 3.63 20.52 3.81
N ALA A 31 3.18 20.75 5.06
CA ALA A 31 4.04 20.63 6.25
C ALA A 31 4.61 19.21 6.41
N LEU A 32 3.83 18.17 6.14
CA LEU A 32 4.30 16.78 6.17
C LEU A 32 5.39 16.54 5.12
N PHE A 33 5.21 17.02 3.89
CA PHE A 33 6.21 16.91 2.83
C PHE A 33 7.52 17.63 3.23
N HIS A 34 7.43 18.84 3.78
CA HIS A 34 8.59 19.56 4.29
C HIS A 34 9.29 18.81 5.44
N TRP A 35 8.54 18.19 6.35
CA TRP A 35 9.10 17.38 7.42
C TRP A 35 9.88 16.18 6.90
N PHE A 36 9.42 15.56 5.81
CA PHE A 36 10.16 14.51 5.10
C PHE A 36 11.27 15.03 4.17
N GLY A 37 11.49 16.35 4.10
CA GLY A 37 12.50 16.95 3.22
C GLY A 37 12.18 16.81 1.73
N ILE A 38 10.89 16.69 1.36
CA ILE A 38 10.43 16.54 -0.02
C ILE A 38 9.69 17.81 -0.43
N GLN A 39 9.88 18.24 -1.68
CA GLN A 39 9.12 19.37 -2.22
C GLN A 39 7.63 19.01 -2.30
N PRO A 40 6.73 19.78 -1.68
CA PRO A 40 5.31 19.48 -1.74
C PRO A 40 4.76 19.65 -3.17
N PRO A 41 3.71 18.91 -3.52
CA PRO A 41 2.99 19.12 -4.76
C PRO A 41 2.45 20.56 -4.85
N ALA A 42 2.34 21.09 -6.07
CA ALA A 42 1.76 22.41 -6.30
C ALA A 42 0.31 22.48 -5.79
N ALA A 43 -0.05 23.62 -5.19
CA ALA A 43 -1.39 23.85 -4.63
C ALA A 43 -2.47 24.15 -5.69
N GLU A 44 -2.21 23.82 -6.95
CA GLU A 44 -3.18 24.00 -8.04
C GLU A 44 -4.38 23.06 -7.85
N PRO A 45 -5.60 23.50 -8.21
CA PRO A 45 -6.82 22.71 -7.98
C PRO A 45 -6.75 21.28 -8.53
N VAL A 46 -6.14 21.10 -9.71
CA VAL A 46 -6.03 19.79 -10.37
C VAL A 46 -5.09 18.86 -9.60
N THR A 47 -3.94 19.36 -9.16
CA THR A 47 -2.95 18.58 -8.38
C THR A 47 -3.51 18.21 -7.01
N ALA A 48 -4.15 19.15 -6.32
CA ALA A 48 -4.78 18.90 -5.03
C ALA A 48 -5.93 17.88 -5.14
N PHE A 49 -6.76 17.98 -6.18
CA PHE A 49 -7.80 17.00 -6.47
C PHE A 49 -7.20 15.61 -6.76
N GLY A 50 -6.18 15.53 -7.62
CA GLY A 50 -5.51 14.27 -7.96
C GLY A 50 -4.89 13.58 -6.75
N PHE A 51 -4.21 14.34 -5.88
CA PHE A 51 -3.64 13.81 -4.63
C PHE A 51 -4.73 13.25 -3.70
N ARG A 52 -5.82 14.00 -3.52
CA ARG A 52 -6.94 13.56 -2.67
C ARG A 52 -7.64 12.33 -3.22
N LEU A 53 -7.86 12.28 -4.54
CA LEU A 53 -8.46 11.14 -5.20
C LEU A 53 -7.58 9.89 -5.06
N ALA A 54 -6.27 10.02 -5.31
CA ALA A 54 -5.32 8.93 -5.10
C ALA A 54 -5.32 8.45 -3.64
N SER A 55 -5.32 9.39 -2.69
CA SER A 55 -5.37 9.09 -1.25
C SER A 55 -6.66 8.35 -0.86
N ALA A 56 -7.82 8.77 -1.38
CA ALA A 56 -9.09 8.09 -1.17
C ALA A 56 -9.11 6.69 -1.79
N MET A 57 -8.52 6.51 -2.97
CA MET A 57 -8.35 5.18 -3.59
C MET A 57 -7.49 4.26 -2.72
N PHE A 58 -6.38 4.75 -2.16
CA PHE A 58 -5.60 3.97 -1.19
C PHE A 58 -6.45 3.62 0.05
N GLY A 59 -7.26 4.55 0.55
CA GLY A 59 -8.23 4.27 1.61
C GLY A 59 -9.15 3.09 1.29
N MET A 60 -9.72 3.08 0.08
CA MET A 60 -10.58 1.98 -0.40
C MET A 60 -9.83 0.65 -0.54
N ILE A 61 -8.58 0.68 -1.00
CA ILE A 61 -7.70 -0.49 -1.02
C ILE A 61 -7.47 -1.01 0.42
N GLY A 62 -7.37 -0.11 1.40
CA GLY A 62 -7.29 -0.47 2.81
C GLY A 62 -8.52 -1.24 3.31
N ILE A 63 -9.73 -0.85 2.88
CA ILE A 63 -10.96 -1.61 3.18
C ILE A 63 -10.88 -3.02 2.57
N PHE A 64 -10.41 -3.14 1.32
CA PHE A 64 -10.20 -4.42 0.68
C PHE A 64 -9.24 -5.33 1.47
N PHE A 65 -8.10 -4.80 1.91
CA PHE A 65 -7.16 -5.54 2.77
C PHE A 65 -7.77 -5.90 4.13
N LEU A 66 -8.59 -5.04 4.71
CA LEU A 66 -9.29 -5.31 5.98
C LEU A 66 -10.27 -6.48 5.86
N ILE A 67 -11.01 -6.56 4.75
CA ILE A 67 -11.91 -7.70 4.45
C ILE A 67 -11.09 -8.99 4.34
N LEU A 68 -9.97 -8.95 3.60
CA LEU A 68 -9.06 -10.10 3.48
C LEU A 68 -8.46 -10.51 4.83
N ALA A 69 -8.07 -9.56 5.67
CA ALA A 69 -7.46 -9.82 6.97
C ALA A 69 -8.38 -10.61 7.92
N ARG A 70 -9.70 -10.37 7.85
CA ARG A 70 -10.70 -11.09 8.67
C ARG A 70 -10.73 -12.58 8.36
N ASN A 71 -10.85 -12.94 7.08
CA ASN A 71 -10.95 -14.34 6.66
C ASN A 71 -10.19 -14.65 5.37
N PRO A 72 -8.84 -14.70 5.42
CA PRO A 72 -8.00 -14.71 4.22
C PRO A 72 -8.12 -15.97 3.37
N LEU A 73 -8.44 -17.12 3.97
CA LEU A 73 -8.56 -18.38 3.23
C LEU A 73 -9.89 -18.52 2.49
N LYS A 74 -10.95 -17.85 2.96
CA LYS A 74 -12.24 -17.81 2.27
C LYS A 74 -12.13 -17.13 0.90
N TYR A 75 -11.16 -16.22 0.74
CA TYR A 75 -11.00 -15.37 -0.44
C TYR A 75 -9.71 -15.69 -1.20
N GLY A 76 -9.42 -16.98 -1.45
CA GLY A 76 -8.14 -17.43 -1.98
C GLY A 76 -7.68 -16.78 -3.29
N ALA A 77 -8.61 -16.42 -4.19
CA ALA A 77 -8.30 -15.71 -5.44
C ALA A 77 -8.01 -14.20 -5.20
N MET A 78 -8.79 -13.54 -4.34
CA MET A 78 -8.56 -12.13 -3.99
C MET A 78 -7.24 -11.97 -3.21
N LEU A 79 -6.85 -12.97 -2.42
CA LEU A 79 -5.56 -12.98 -1.73
C LEU A 79 -4.38 -13.04 -2.73
N LEU A 80 -4.51 -13.79 -3.83
CA LEU A 80 -3.51 -13.77 -4.91
C LEU A 80 -3.44 -12.41 -5.58
N LEU A 81 -4.60 -11.83 -5.90
CA LEU A 81 -4.67 -10.50 -6.49
C LEU A 81 -4.01 -9.46 -5.57
N ALA A 82 -4.27 -9.53 -4.26
CA ALA A 82 -3.66 -8.65 -3.27
C ALA A 82 -2.14 -8.82 -3.21
N ALA A 83 -1.65 -10.06 -3.23
CA ALA A 83 -0.23 -10.36 -3.18
C ALA A 83 0.51 -9.88 -4.44
N TYR A 84 -0.01 -10.22 -5.64
CA TYR A 84 0.56 -9.74 -6.89
C TYR A 84 0.43 -8.23 -7.05
N GLY A 85 -0.69 -7.65 -6.61
CA GLY A 85 -0.91 -6.21 -6.60
C GLY A 85 0.13 -5.47 -5.76
N LEU A 86 0.46 -5.97 -4.57
CA LEU A 86 1.52 -5.41 -3.71
C LEU A 86 2.90 -5.51 -4.36
N VAL A 87 3.24 -6.66 -4.96
CA VAL A 87 4.52 -6.81 -5.68
C VAL A 87 4.58 -5.85 -6.86
N ALA A 88 3.53 -5.80 -7.68
CA ALA A 88 3.45 -4.92 -8.83
C ALA A 88 3.53 -3.44 -8.42
N TYR A 89 2.87 -3.06 -7.33
CA TYR A 89 2.95 -1.72 -6.74
C TYR A 89 4.40 -1.38 -6.35
N GLY A 90 5.07 -2.25 -5.59
CA GLY A 90 6.45 -2.01 -5.20
C GLY A 90 7.41 -1.89 -6.40
N VAL A 91 7.24 -2.73 -7.42
CA VAL A 91 8.00 -2.64 -8.69
C VAL A 91 7.70 -1.33 -9.42
N PHE A 92 6.44 -0.90 -9.46
CA PHE A 92 6.05 0.36 -10.08
C PHE A 92 6.68 1.56 -9.35
N CYS A 93 6.73 1.54 -8.02
CA CYS A 93 7.42 2.55 -7.23
C CYS A 93 8.92 2.59 -7.51
N LEU A 94 9.58 1.42 -7.68
CA LEU A 94 10.98 1.35 -8.08
C LEU A 94 11.20 1.95 -9.47
N LEU A 95 10.41 1.53 -10.46
CA LEU A 95 10.54 2.03 -11.83
C LEU A 95 10.27 3.53 -11.92
N GLY A 96 9.25 4.02 -11.21
CA GLY A 96 8.94 5.44 -11.10
C GLY A 96 10.06 6.22 -10.41
N GLY A 97 10.56 5.71 -9.29
CA GLY A 97 11.67 6.31 -8.55
C GLY A 97 12.92 6.48 -9.42
N ILE A 98 13.28 5.45 -10.18
CA ILE A 98 14.41 5.51 -11.14
C ILE A 98 14.11 6.50 -12.27
N ARG A 99 12.93 6.39 -12.90
CA ARG A 99 12.55 7.20 -14.08
C ARG A 99 12.53 8.70 -13.79
N TYR A 100 12.07 9.09 -12.61
CA TYR A 100 11.99 10.48 -12.18
C TYR A 100 13.21 10.93 -11.37
N ALA A 101 14.27 10.10 -11.31
CA ALA A 101 15.49 10.37 -10.54
C ALA A 101 15.22 10.80 -9.09
N LEU A 102 14.22 10.19 -8.47
CA LEU A 102 13.84 10.51 -7.09
C LEU A 102 14.88 9.95 -6.10
N PRO A 103 15.09 10.64 -4.96
CA PRO A 103 15.90 10.08 -3.90
C PRO A 103 15.35 8.72 -3.42
N VAL A 104 16.24 7.76 -3.17
CA VAL A 104 15.88 6.39 -2.80
C VAL A 104 14.95 6.35 -1.58
N TYR A 105 15.19 7.21 -0.59
CA TYR A 105 14.37 7.27 0.63
C TYR A 105 12.89 7.62 0.37
N THR A 106 12.57 8.27 -0.77
CA THR A 106 11.20 8.67 -1.12
C THR A 106 10.32 7.49 -1.50
N TYR A 107 10.89 6.44 -2.13
CA TYR A 107 10.12 5.29 -2.61
C TYR A 107 10.58 3.95 -2.01
N ALA A 108 11.68 3.92 -1.26
CA ALA A 108 12.18 2.71 -0.62
C ALA A 108 11.16 2.10 0.35
N GLY A 109 10.41 2.94 1.08
CA GLY A 109 9.35 2.47 1.97
C GLY A 109 8.28 1.67 1.21
N ASP A 110 7.71 2.26 0.16
CA ASP A 110 6.71 1.62 -0.70
C ASP A 110 7.25 0.38 -1.43
N LEU A 111 8.49 0.43 -1.90
CA LEU A 111 9.16 -0.69 -2.56
C LEU A 111 9.32 -1.87 -1.60
N ILE A 112 9.95 -1.64 -0.44
CA ILE A 112 10.19 -2.67 0.57
C ILE A 112 8.85 -3.22 1.04
N PHE A 113 7.91 -2.33 1.37
CA PHE A 113 6.60 -2.74 1.83
C PHE A 113 5.86 -3.58 0.77
N GLY A 114 5.73 -3.08 -0.45
CA GLY A 114 5.00 -3.75 -1.53
C GLY A 114 5.61 -5.12 -1.90
N VAL A 115 6.93 -5.16 -2.14
CA VAL A 115 7.59 -6.40 -2.53
C VAL A 115 7.63 -7.40 -1.38
N VAL A 116 8.08 -6.99 -0.19
CA VAL A 116 8.21 -7.91 0.94
C VAL A 116 6.85 -8.39 1.42
N ALA A 117 5.87 -7.51 1.60
CA ALA A 117 4.52 -7.93 2.01
C ALA A 117 3.87 -8.84 0.96
N GLY A 118 3.97 -8.49 -0.33
CA GLY A 118 3.43 -9.29 -1.43
C GLY A 118 4.05 -10.69 -1.50
N VAL A 119 5.38 -10.80 -1.45
CA VAL A 119 6.08 -12.09 -1.44
C VAL A 119 5.73 -12.92 -0.21
N LEU A 120 5.69 -12.30 0.99
CA LEU A 120 5.31 -13.01 2.21
C LEU A 120 3.87 -13.54 2.16
N LEU A 121 2.93 -12.81 1.55
CA LEU A 121 1.57 -13.29 1.33
C LEU A 121 1.53 -14.51 0.41
N LEU A 122 2.30 -14.53 -0.68
CA LEU A 122 2.41 -15.69 -1.56
C LEU A 122 2.97 -16.92 -0.82
N VAL A 123 4.04 -16.73 -0.03
CA VAL A 123 4.66 -17.80 0.76
C VAL A 123 3.70 -18.35 1.81
N PHE A 124 3.04 -17.48 2.58
CA PHE A 124 2.09 -17.93 3.60
C PHE A 124 0.84 -18.59 3.02
N ARG A 125 0.36 -18.13 1.86
CA ARG A 125 -0.73 -18.81 1.14
C ARG A 125 -0.33 -20.21 0.73
N LYS A 126 0.86 -20.38 0.12
CA LYS A 126 1.35 -21.71 -0.32
C LYS A 126 1.42 -22.68 0.86
N ARG A 127 2.00 -22.23 1.99
CA ARG A 127 2.07 -23.04 3.23
C ARG A 127 0.70 -23.39 3.79
N ALA A 128 -0.25 -22.45 3.77
CA ALA A 128 -1.60 -22.70 4.26
C ALA A 128 -2.36 -23.73 3.43
N MET A 129 -2.21 -23.71 2.09
CA MET A 129 -2.84 -24.72 1.24
C MET A 129 -2.23 -26.11 1.41
N GLN A 130 -0.90 -26.21 1.57
CA GLN A 130 -0.22 -27.48 1.83
C GLN A 130 -0.66 -28.14 3.15
N THR A 131 -0.96 -27.33 4.18
CA THR A 131 -1.41 -27.84 5.49
C THR A 131 -2.86 -28.37 5.44
N ASN A 132 -3.68 -27.88 4.50
CA ASN A 132 -5.07 -28.31 4.35
C ASN A 132 -5.26 -29.55 3.46
N SER A 133 -4.19 -30.00 2.79
CA SER A 133 -4.18 -31.17 1.91
C SER A 133 -3.48 -32.39 2.53
N ALA A 134 -3.01 -32.26 3.77
CA ALA A 134 -2.43 -33.31 4.60
C ALA A 134 -3.40 -33.64 5.73
#